data_AF-A0A932V7M4-F1
#
_entry.id   AF-A0A932V7M4-F1
#
_cell.length_a   1.000
_cell.length_b   1.000
_cell.length_c   1.000
_cell.angle_alpha   90.00
_cell.angle_beta   90.00
_cell.angle_gamma   90.00
#
_symmetry.space_group_name_H-M   'P 1'
#
loop_
_entity.id
_entity.type
_entity.pdbx_description
1 polymer ?
#
loop_
_entity_poly.entity_id
_entity_poly.type
_entity_poly.pdbx_seq_one_letter_code
_entity_poly.pdbx_strand_id
1 'polypeptide(L)'
;TPAPKNAILISNDRDEIMPLWYLQFVEQRRRDVIGLFPLITPAPGYENVGRLIDRLLDSARPVYLIKPMPGIETKFWLEDDHNLIRVIGRTRETPPQVEKEISYTNQLRVKGFDAIRQENLLRVAVFWQARAELNVNYISFVQLFDARGNKIAQGNDHQVGGEYYPTRLWMLDEVLRDEHALIIPDHLAPGAYRIGVGMYTRDRELLGEPVEIGTVTLR
;
A
#
# COMPACT_ATOMS: atom_id res chain seq x y z
N THR A 1 5.33 8.48 24.44
CA THR A 1 4.89 9.89 24.34
C THR A 1 3.38 9.94 24.18
N PRO A 2 2.64 10.86 24.82
CA PRO A 2 1.20 10.96 24.60
C PRO A 2 0.90 11.34 23.14
N ALA A 3 -0.22 10.85 22.60
CA ALA A 3 -0.69 11.25 21.28
C ALA A 3 -0.77 12.78 21.12
N PRO A 4 -0.55 13.35 19.93
CA PRO A 4 -0.66 14.79 19.70
C PRO A 4 -2.04 15.36 20.06
N LYS A 5 -2.08 16.67 20.35
CA LYS A 5 -3.34 17.37 20.64
C LYS A 5 -4.27 17.36 19.43
N ASN A 6 -5.57 17.26 19.66
CA ASN A 6 -6.61 17.26 18.61
C ASN A 6 -6.47 16.14 17.55
N ALA A 7 -5.65 15.11 17.81
CA ALA A 7 -5.46 14.00 16.88
C ALA A 7 -6.70 13.10 16.76
N ILE A 8 -6.77 12.36 15.65
CA ILE A 8 -7.63 11.19 15.49
C ILE A 8 -6.73 9.96 15.52
N LEU A 9 -7.06 9.01 16.38
CA LEU A 9 -6.35 7.75 16.56
C LEU A 9 -7.18 6.63 15.97
N ILE A 10 -6.58 5.85 15.07
CA ILE A 10 -7.24 4.76 14.36
C ILE A 10 -6.69 3.42 14.82
N SER A 11 -7.59 2.50 15.12
CA SER A 11 -7.32 1.08 15.28
C SER A 11 -8.21 0.25 14.33
N ASN A 12 -7.90 -1.04 14.18
CA ASN A 12 -8.81 -2.05 13.64
C ASN A 12 -9.49 -2.89 14.75
N ASP A 13 -9.18 -2.62 16.01
CA ASP A 13 -9.63 -3.36 17.18
C ASP A 13 -10.25 -2.41 18.22
N ARG A 14 -11.42 -2.81 18.71
CA ARG A 14 -12.15 -2.08 19.75
C ARG A 14 -11.40 -2.02 21.07
N ASP A 15 -10.69 -3.09 21.42
CA ASP A 15 -10.07 -3.25 22.74
C ASP A 15 -8.86 -2.32 22.89
N GLU A 16 -8.25 -1.90 21.79
CA GLU A 16 -7.16 -0.94 21.78
C GLU A 16 -7.63 0.52 21.95
N ILE A 17 -8.88 0.81 21.58
CA ILE A 17 -9.51 2.14 21.74
C ILE A 17 -10.25 2.28 23.07
N MET A 18 -10.76 1.18 23.64
CA MET A 18 -11.50 1.20 24.91
C MET A 18 -10.76 1.94 26.05
N PRO A 19 -9.44 1.79 26.27
CA PRO A 19 -8.72 2.54 27.31
C PRO A 19 -8.79 4.05 27.13
N LEU A 20 -8.78 4.55 25.88
CA LEU A 20 -8.92 5.99 25.61
C LEU A 20 -10.30 6.49 26.06
N TRP A 21 -11.36 5.72 25.81
CA TRP A 21 -12.70 6.10 26.24
C TRP A 21 -12.84 6.13 27.76
N TYR A 22 -12.20 5.21 28.49
CA TYR A 22 -12.13 5.28 29.95
C TYR A 22 -11.50 6.60 30.42
N LEU A 23 -10.34 6.95 29.86
CA LEU A 23 -9.66 8.23 30.17
C LEU A 23 -10.58 9.44 29.89
N GLN A 24 -11.39 9.40 28.84
CA GLN A 24 -12.22 10.51 28.39
C GLN A 24 -13.53 10.68 29.17
N PHE A 25 -14.22 9.57 29.42
CA PHE A 25 -15.55 9.59 30.02
C PHE A 25 -15.52 9.42 31.53
N VAL A 26 -14.55 8.67 32.07
CA VAL A 26 -14.41 8.46 33.52
C VAL A 26 -13.43 9.46 34.12
N GLU A 27 -12.20 9.51 33.63
CA GLU A 27 -11.17 10.41 34.17
C GLU A 27 -11.29 11.85 33.66
N GLN A 28 -12.15 12.11 32.67
CA GLN A 28 -12.35 13.42 32.04
C GLN A 28 -11.08 14.04 31.43
N ARG A 29 -10.13 13.20 31.00
CA ARG A 29 -8.85 13.59 30.39
C ARG A 29 -8.88 13.35 28.88
N ARG A 30 -8.03 14.06 28.14
CA ARG A 30 -7.80 13.82 26.70
C ARG A 30 -9.06 13.85 25.82
N ARG A 31 -10.06 14.66 26.20
CA ARG A 31 -11.28 14.90 25.41
C ARG A 31 -11.00 15.58 24.06
N ASP A 32 -9.79 16.10 23.88
CA ASP A 32 -9.32 16.68 22.64
C ASP A 32 -9.06 15.62 21.56
N VAL A 33 -8.78 14.35 21.90
CA VAL A 33 -8.50 13.28 20.93
C VAL A 33 -9.75 12.48 20.59
N ILE A 34 -9.85 11.97 19.36
CA ILE A 34 -10.90 11.03 18.97
C ILE A 34 -10.25 9.68 18.69
N GLY A 35 -10.74 8.61 19.32
CA GLY A 35 -10.38 7.23 18.96
C GLY A 35 -11.46 6.61 18.08
N LEU A 36 -11.07 6.06 16.93
CA LEU A 36 -11.96 5.41 15.97
C LEU A 36 -11.42 4.03 15.57
N PHE A 37 -12.33 3.13 15.25
CA PHE A 37 -12.04 1.93 14.48
C PHE A 37 -13.20 1.66 13.51
N PRO A 38 -12.97 1.02 12.35
CA PRO A 38 -14.03 0.62 11.43
C PRO A 38 -15.08 -0.25 12.12
N LEU A 39 -16.31 -0.26 11.60
CA LEU A 39 -17.41 -1.10 12.09
C LEU A 39 -17.98 -0.77 13.49
N ILE A 40 -17.53 0.30 14.19
CA ILE A 40 -18.27 0.83 15.37
C ILE A 40 -19.69 1.23 14.96
N THR A 41 -19.80 1.91 13.83
CA THR A 41 -21.05 2.40 13.27
C THR A 41 -21.10 1.98 11.80
N PRO A 42 -22.13 1.23 11.37
CA PRO A 42 -22.32 0.93 9.96
C PRO A 42 -22.75 2.21 9.24
N ALA A 43 -21.77 2.97 8.78
CA ALA A 43 -21.95 4.22 8.05
C ALA A 43 -21.00 4.25 6.84
N PRO A 44 -21.40 4.90 5.72
CA PRO A 44 -20.53 5.05 4.56
C PRO A 44 -19.17 5.64 4.94
N GLY A 45 -18.07 5.03 4.50
CA GLY A 45 -16.71 5.43 4.83
C GLY A 45 -16.17 4.88 6.16
N TYR A 46 -16.90 4.03 6.87
CA TYR A 46 -16.46 3.34 8.10
C TYR A 46 -16.32 1.82 7.91
N GLU A 47 -16.37 1.34 6.66
CA GLU A 47 -16.42 -0.09 6.33
C GLU A 47 -15.08 -0.80 6.57
N ASN A 48 -13.97 -0.08 6.38
CA ASN A 48 -12.62 -0.59 6.60
C ASN A 48 -11.65 0.56 6.93
N VAL A 49 -10.42 0.20 7.33
CA VAL A 49 -9.40 1.16 7.77
C VAL A 49 -9.05 2.14 6.65
N GLY A 50 -8.86 1.66 5.41
CA GLY A 50 -8.48 2.54 4.30
C GLY A 50 -9.57 3.56 3.95
N ARG A 51 -10.85 3.16 3.95
CA ARG A 51 -11.99 4.05 3.72
C ARG A 51 -12.14 5.10 4.83
N LEU A 52 -11.92 4.67 6.06
CA LEU A 52 -11.95 5.55 7.22
C LEU A 52 -10.84 6.60 7.14
N ILE A 53 -9.60 6.19 6.87
CA ILE A 53 -8.47 7.12 6.69
C ILE A 53 -8.77 8.11 5.56
N ASP A 54 -9.23 7.63 4.40
CA ASP A 54 -9.54 8.48 3.25
C ASP A 54 -10.52 9.60 3.60
N ARG A 55 -11.56 9.28 4.37
CA ARG A 55 -12.55 10.26 4.83
C ARG A 55 -11.96 11.24 5.84
N LEU A 56 -11.07 10.77 6.71
CA LEU A 56 -10.51 11.55 7.80
C LEU A 56 -9.39 12.49 7.35
N LEU A 57 -8.70 12.20 6.25
CA LEU A 57 -7.69 13.08 5.68
C LEU A 57 -8.26 14.41 5.17
N ASP A 58 -9.56 14.45 4.85
CA ASP A 58 -10.23 15.70 4.51
C ASP A 58 -10.67 16.50 5.76
N SER A 59 -10.40 15.98 6.96
CA SER A 59 -10.61 16.71 8.21
C SER A 59 -9.44 17.64 8.53
N ALA A 60 -9.68 18.68 9.32
CA ALA A 60 -8.61 19.57 9.81
C ALA A 60 -7.78 18.94 10.96
N ARG A 61 -7.94 17.64 11.24
CA ARG A 61 -7.32 16.96 12.38
C ARG A 61 -6.20 16.02 11.93
N PRO A 62 -5.04 16.04 12.61
CA PRO A 62 -3.99 15.06 12.38
C PRO A 62 -4.49 13.61 12.59
N VAL A 63 -4.20 12.72 11.64
CA VAL A 63 -4.63 11.32 11.64
C VAL A 63 -3.45 10.40 11.95
N TYR A 64 -3.62 9.49 12.90
CA TYR A 64 -2.60 8.52 13.29
C TYR A 64 -3.18 7.11 13.41
N LEU A 65 -2.40 6.11 13.02
CA LEU A 65 -2.61 4.72 13.41
C LEU A 65 -1.93 4.51 14.77
N ILE A 66 -2.58 3.78 15.67
CA ILE A 66 -2.01 3.51 17.01
C ILE A 66 -0.99 2.37 17.01
N LYS A 67 -0.86 1.66 15.89
CA LYS A 67 0.07 0.57 15.64
C LYS A 67 0.36 0.47 14.13
N PRO A 68 1.46 -0.17 13.72
CA PRO A 68 1.67 -0.54 12.33
C PRO A 68 0.51 -1.38 11.79
N MET A 69 0.02 -1.03 10.61
CA MET A 69 -1.02 -1.79 9.88
C MET A 69 -0.51 -2.05 8.46
N PRO A 70 0.35 -3.07 8.27
CA PRO A 70 1.01 -3.31 6.99
C PRO A 70 0.02 -3.47 5.83
N GLY A 71 0.37 -2.86 4.71
CA GLY A 71 -0.46 -2.74 3.51
C GLY A 71 -1.19 -1.40 3.38
N ILE A 72 -1.40 -0.66 4.48
CA ILE A 72 -2.00 0.69 4.42
C ILE A 72 -1.10 1.66 3.64
N GLU A 73 0.21 1.47 3.69
CA GLU A 73 1.22 2.24 2.94
C GLU A 73 1.04 2.17 1.42
N THR A 74 0.33 1.15 0.91
CA THR A 74 0.03 1.08 -0.53
C THR A 74 -0.91 2.19 -0.99
N LYS A 75 -1.72 2.72 -0.08
CA LYS A 75 -2.71 3.77 -0.32
C LYS A 75 -2.35 5.12 0.29
N PHE A 76 -1.54 5.14 1.35
CA PHE A 76 -1.18 6.38 2.05
C PHE A 76 0.31 6.51 2.31
N TRP A 77 0.80 7.75 2.35
CA TRP A 77 2.13 8.04 2.89
C TRP A 77 2.06 8.01 4.42
N LEU A 78 2.94 7.22 5.02
CA LEU A 78 3.02 7.01 6.46
C LEU A 78 4.38 7.48 6.99
N GLU A 79 4.39 8.09 8.16
CA GLU A 79 5.62 8.45 8.89
C GLU A 79 5.59 7.86 10.29
N ASP A 80 6.70 7.25 10.71
CA ASP A 80 6.88 6.82 12.09
C ASP A 80 6.98 8.05 13.01
N ASP A 81 6.08 8.15 13.99
CA ASP A 81 6.07 9.18 15.02
C ASP A 81 6.08 8.53 16.41
N HIS A 82 7.28 8.12 16.83
CA HIS A 82 7.53 7.43 18.09
C HIS A 82 6.72 6.12 18.22
N ASN A 83 5.60 6.14 18.95
CA ASN A 83 4.75 4.97 19.20
C ASN A 83 3.49 4.97 18.30
N LEU A 84 3.36 5.96 17.42
CA LEU A 84 2.24 6.12 16.51
C LEU A 84 2.76 6.16 15.07
N ILE A 85 1.87 5.88 14.13
CA ILE A 85 2.16 6.04 12.70
C ILE A 85 1.31 7.19 12.19
N ARG A 86 1.93 8.28 11.75
CA ARG A 86 1.23 9.43 11.19
C ARG A 86 0.82 9.15 9.76
N VAL A 87 -0.43 9.43 9.42
CA VAL A 87 -0.89 9.43 8.02
C VAL A 87 -0.67 10.83 7.45
N ILE A 88 0.21 10.95 6.46
CA ILE A 88 0.61 12.25 5.89
C ILE A 88 -0.30 12.66 4.74
N GLY A 89 -0.70 11.72 3.90
CA GLY A 89 -1.49 11.99 2.71
C GLY A 89 -1.75 10.74 1.88
N ARG A 90 -2.38 10.92 0.73
CA ARG A 90 -2.75 9.83 -0.19
C ARG A 90 -1.63 9.56 -1.18
N THR A 91 -1.45 8.29 -1.48
CA THR A 91 -0.41 7.82 -2.39
C THR A 91 -0.52 8.33 -3.80
N ARG A 92 -1.75 8.39 -4.32
CA ARG A 92 -2.06 8.85 -5.69
C ARG A 92 -1.63 10.28 -6.02
N GLU A 93 -1.29 11.09 -5.02
CA GLU A 93 -0.95 12.51 -5.24
C GLU A 93 0.46 12.69 -5.82
N THR A 94 1.30 11.66 -5.78
CA THR A 94 2.59 11.65 -6.50
C THR A 94 2.49 10.73 -7.73
N PRO A 95 2.63 11.26 -8.96
CA PRO A 95 2.66 10.43 -10.15
C PRO A 95 3.91 9.52 -10.16
N PRO A 96 3.86 8.35 -10.82
CA PRO A 96 5.03 7.50 -10.98
C PRO A 96 6.12 8.21 -11.78
N GLN A 97 7.39 7.92 -11.48
CA GLN A 97 8.54 8.41 -12.21
C GLN A 97 8.49 8.02 -13.69
N VAL A 98 8.02 6.80 -13.98
CA VAL A 98 7.74 6.34 -15.33
C VAL A 98 6.25 6.11 -15.47
N GLU A 99 5.54 7.09 -16.03
CA GLU A 99 4.13 6.95 -16.40
C GLU A 99 3.97 6.00 -17.59
N LYS A 100 3.07 5.02 -17.44
CA LYS A 100 2.75 4.08 -18.50
C LYS A 100 1.39 3.46 -18.26
N GLU A 101 0.53 3.46 -19.26
CA GLU A 101 -0.77 2.82 -19.16
C GLU A 101 -0.74 1.45 -19.85
N ILE A 102 -0.71 0.39 -19.05
CA ILE A 102 -0.74 -0.99 -19.54
C ILE A 102 -1.97 -1.67 -18.97
N SER A 103 -2.89 -2.07 -19.85
CA SER A 103 -3.97 -2.97 -19.46
C SER A 103 -3.38 -4.32 -19.08
N TYR A 104 -3.56 -4.75 -17.82
CA TYR A 104 -3.12 -6.07 -17.36
C TYR A 104 -4.24 -7.10 -17.56
N THR A 105 -5.43 -6.77 -17.05
CA THR A 105 -6.68 -7.50 -17.33
C THR A 105 -7.81 -6.48 -17.51
N ASN A 106 -9.04 -6.96 -17.70
CA ASN A 106 -10.21 -6.07 -17.71
C ASN A 106 -10.46 -5.40 -16.34
N GLN A 107 -9.89 -5.95 -15.27
CA GLN A 107 -10.09 -5.47 -13.89
C GLN A 107 -8.93 -4.60 -13.39
N LEU A 108 -7.74 -4.72 -13.97
CA LEU A 108 -6.52 -4.04 -13.50
C LEU A 108 -5.70 -3.43 -14.63
N ARG A 109 -5.16 -2.25 -14.34
CA ARG A 109 -4.21 -1.51 -15.20
C ARG A 109 -2.96 -1.15 -14.39
N VAL A 110 -1.80 -1.17 -15.02
CA VAL A 110 -0.59 -0.52 -14.49
C VAL A 110 -0.59 0.92 -15.01
N LYS A 111 -0.42 1.89 -14.10
CA LYS A 111 -0.33 3.34 -14.39
C LYS A 111 1.09 3.85 -14.50
N GLY A 112 2.05 3.07 -14.05
CA GLY A 112 3.47 3.35 -14.13
C GLY A 112 4.26 2.62 -13.07
N PHE A 113 5.54 2.94 -12.97
CA PHE A 113 6.42 2.39 -11.95
C PHE A 113 7.56 3.34 -11.59
N ASP A 114 8.11 3.11 -10.39
CA ASP A 114 9.39 3.64 -9.96
C ASP A 114 10.38 2.49 -9.85
N ALA A 115 11.65 2.74 -10.16
CA ALA A 115 12.73 1.76 -9.99
C ALA A 115 13.98 2.45 -9.46
N ILE A 116 14.32 2.16 -8.20
CA ILE A 116 15.46 2.76 -7.50
C ILE A 116 16.40 1.66 -7.06
N ARG A 117 17.64 1.69 -7.56
CA ARG A 117 18.70 0.78 -7.13
C ARG A 117 19.52 1.40 -6.00
N GLN A 118 19.76 0.63 -4.96
CA GLN A 118 20.66 0.91 -3.85
C GLN A 118 21.56 -0.33 -3.67
N GLU A 119 22.82 -0.24 -4.09
CA GLU A 119 23.77 -1.37 -4.04
C GLU A 119 23.22 -2.63 -4.74
N ASN A 120 22.98 -3.71 -3.98
CA ASN A 120 22.43 -4.99 -4.43
C ASN A 120 20.90 -5.09 -4.26
N LEU A 121 20.24 -4.00 -3.90
CA LEU A 121 18.80 -3.92 -3.74
C LEU A 121 18.19 -3.04 -4.83
N LEU A 122 17.26 -3.60 -5.60
CA LEU A 122 16.42 -2.86 -6.53
C LEU A 122 15.01 -2.77 -5.94
N ARG A 123 14.59 -1.56 -5.58
CA ARG A 123 13.21 -1.26 -5.16
C ARG A 123 12.39 -0.90 -6.39
N VAL A 124 11.33 -1.64 -6.64
CA VAL A 124 10.37 -1.37 -7.72
C VAL A 124 9.02 -1.09 -7.10
N ALA A 125 8.47 0.10 -7.34
CA ALA A 125 7.10 0.44 -6.95
C ALA A 125 6.19 0.41 -8.18
N VAL A 126 5.16 -0.42 -8.16
CA VAL A 126 4.19 -0.57 -9.26
C VAL A 126 2.91 0.17 -8.89
N PHE A 127 2.41 1.00 -9.79
CA PHE A 127 1.18 1.77 -9.56
C PHE A 127 0.02 1.04 -10.22
N TRP A 128 -0.74 0.28 -9.42
CA TRP A 128 -1.89 -0.47 -9.90
C TRP A 128 -3.15 0.38 -9.83
N GLN A 129 -3.98 0.32 -10.87
CA GLN A 129 -5.30 0.93 -10.92
C GLN A 129 -6.38 -0.14 -11.06
N ALA A 130 -7.33 -0.16 -10.13
CA ALA A 130 -8.55 -0.94 -10.26
C ALA A 130 -9.47 -0.33 -11.32
N ARG A 131 -9.93 -1.16 -12.26
CA ARG A 131 -10.84 -0.80 -13.36
C ARG A 131 -12.20 -1.50 -13.26
N ALA A 132 -12.32 -2.44 -12.34
CA ALA A 132 -13.55 -3.09 -11.91
C ALA A 132 -13.37 -3.60 -10.46
N GLU A 133 -14.46 -4.05 -9.85
CA GLU A 133 -14.42 -4.69 -8.53
C GLU A 133 -13.59 -5.98 -8.58
N LEU A 134 -12.71 -6.15 -7.60
CA LEU A 134 -11.92 -7.35 -7.40
C LEU A 134 -12.55 -8.17 -6.28
N ASN A 135 -12.94 -9.41 -6.53
CA ASN A 135 -13.60 -10.25 -5.51
C ASN A 135 -12.63 -11.16 -4.74
N VAL A 136 -11.33 -11.03 -5.00
CA VAL A 136 -10.27 -11.91 -4.47
C VAL A 136 -9.10 -11.06 -3.96
N ASN A 137 -8.44 -11.56 -2.92
CA ASN A 137 -7.16 -11.02 -2.44
C ASN A 137 -6.02 -11.59 -3.29
N TYR A 138 -5.33 -10.73 -4.03
CA TYR A 138 -4.20 -11.12 -4.86
C TYR A 138 -2.86 -10.90 -4.18
N ILE A 139 -1.90 -11.72 -4.57
CA ILE A 139 -0.48 -11.59 -4.29
C ILE A 139 0.18 -11.05 -5.55
N SER A 140 0.87 -9.92 -5.47
CA SER A 140 1.64 -9.38 -6.59
C SER A 140 3.05 -9.93 -6.59
N PHE A 141 3.68 -9.88 -7.75
CA PHE A 141 5.09 -10.13 -7.91
C PHE A 141 5.69 -9.17 -8.94
N VAL A 142 7.00 -8.96 -8.79
CA VAL A 142 7.85 -8.27 -9.75
C VAL A 142 9.03 -9.18 -10.09
N GLN A 143 9.34 -9.29 -11.37
CA GLN A 143 10.45 -10.09 -11.89
C GLN A 143 11.35 -9.22 -12.76
N LEU A 144 12.65 -9.48 -12.69
CA LEU A 144 13.67 -8.82 -13.50
C LEU A 144 14.23 -9.81 -14.52
N PHE A 145 14.34 -9.40 -15.77
CA PHE A 145 14.82 -10.23 -16.88
C PHE A 145 15.99 -9.57 -17.61
N ASP A 146 16.92 -10.39 -18.09
CA ASP A 146 17.98 -9.92 -18.99
C ASP A 146 17.47 -9.75 -20.44
N ALA A 147 18.37 -9.31 -21.32
CA ALA A 147 18.10 -9.15 -22.75
C ALA A 147 17.78 -10.47 -23.48
N ARG A 148 18.16 -11.63 -22.92
CA ARG A 148 17.87 -12.96 -23.46
C ARG A 148 16.55 -13.55 -22.93
N GLY A 149 15.92 -12.88 -21.97
CA GLY A 149 14.68 -13.35 -21.33
C GLY A 149 14.90 -14.29 -20.15
N ASN A 150 16.13 -14.43 -19.65
CA ASN A 150 16.37 -15.17 -18.42
C ASN A 150 15.91 -14.34 -17.22
N LYS A 151 15.20 -14.98 -16.28
CA LYS A 151 14.85 -14.35 -15.01
C LYS A 151 16.10 -14.22 -14.14
N ILE A 152 16.43 -12.99 -13.77
CA ILE A 152 17.62 -12.62 -13.01
C ILE A 152 17.32 -12.46 -11.53
N ALA A 153 16.19 -11.85 -11.21
CA ALA A 153 15.75 -11.64 -9.85
C ALA A 153 14.22 -11.65 -9.78
N GLN A 154 13.70 -11.87 -8.58
CA GLN A 154 12.28 -11.76 -8.26
C GLN A 154 12.15 -11.00 -6.95
N GLY A 155 11.10 -10.19 -6.84
CA GLY A 155 10.79 -9.43 -5.66
C GLY A 155 10.25 -10.30 -4.54
N ASN A 156 10.04 -9.71 -3.38
CA ASN A 156 9.21 -10.29 -2.34
C ASN A 156 7.73 -10.27 -2.80
N ASP A 157 7.23 -11.43 -3.21
CA ASP A 157 5.80 -11.62 -3.46
C ASP A 157 5.03 -11.42 -2.15
N HIS A 158 3.96 -10.63 -2.17
CA HIS A 158 3.14 -10.37 -0.99
C HIS A 158 1.71 -9.99 -1.37
N GLN A 159 0.77 -10.14 -0.41
CA GLN A 159 -0.61 -9.73 -0.64
C GLN A 159 -0.66 -8.21 -0.80
N VAL A 160 -1.13 -7.74 -1.96
CA VAL A 160 -1.13 -6.30 -2.25
C VAL A 160 -2.09 -5.60 -1.30
N GLY A 161 -1.61 -4.55 -0.63
CA GLY A 161 -2.36 -3.85 0.40
C GLY A 161 -2.50 -4.63 1.70
N GLY A 162 -1.73 -5.71 1.87
CA GLY A 162 -1.59 -6.44 3.13
C GLY A 162 -2.91 -6.95 3.70
N GLU A 163 -2.97 -7.10 5.02
CA GLU A 163 -4.18 -7.54 5.72
C GLU A 163 -5.25 -6.45 5.80
N TYR A 164 -4.82 -5.18 5.83
CA TYR A 164 -5.66 -4.05 6.20
C TYR A 164 -6.30 -3.32 5.01
N TYR A 165 -5.78 -3.50 3.80
CA TYR A 165 -6.36 -2.97 2.57
C TYR A 165 -6.14 -3.86 1.33
N PRO A 166 -6.49 -5.16 1.39
CA PRO A 166 -6.24 -6.08 0.29
C PRO A 166 -7.01 -5.70 -0.98
N THR A 167 -6.60 -6.26 -2.12
CA THR A 167 -7.19 -5.98 -3.45
C THR A 167 -8.72 -6.04 -3.50
N ARG A 168 -9.37 -6.90 -2.70
CA ARG A 168 -10.84 -6.96 -2.66
C ARG A 168 -11.54 -5.70 -2.14
N LEU A 169 -10.79 -4.83 -1.47
CA LEU A 169 -11.29 -3.56 -0.93
C LEU A 169 -11.03 -2.39 -1.88
N TRP A 170 -10.36 -2.64 -3.01
CA TRP A 170 -10.04 -1.59 -3.97
C TRP A 170 -11.30 -1.11 -4.70
N MET A 171 -11.40 0.20 -4.87
CA MET A 171 -12.50 0.83 -5.57
C MET A 171 -12.19 1.07 -7.03
N LEU A 172 -13.24 1.25 -7.83
CA LEU A 172 -13.11 1.71 -9.20
C LEU A 172 -12.25 2.98 -9.28
N ASP A 173 -11.29 2.96 -10.19
CA ASP A 173 -10.31 4.02 -10.47
C ASP A 173 -9.32 4.34 -9.35
N GLU A 174 -9.33 3.56 -8.27
CA GLU A 174 -8.35 3.68 -7.21
C GLU A 174 -6.95 3.27 -7.70
N VAL A 175 -5.95 4.10 -7.39
CA VAL A 175 -4.53 3.86 -7.71
C VAL A 175 -3.75 3.62 -6.42
N LEU A 176 -3.03 2.50 -6.36
CA LEU A 176 -2.21 2.09 -5.21
C LEU A 176 -0.77 1.85 -5.64
N ARG A 177 0.18 2.20 -4.78
CA ARG A 177 1.62 2.01 -4.98
C ARG A 177 2.07 0.76 -4.24
N ASP A 178 2.46 -0.25 -4.99
CA ASP A 178 2.86 -1.56 -4.49
C ASP A 178 4.38 -1.73 -4.60
N GLU A 179 5.10 -1.79 -3.48
CA GLU A 179 6.57 -1.80 -3.47
C GLU A 179 7.14 -3.21 -3.29
N HIS A 180 8.06 -3.57 -4.19
CA HIS A 180 8.82 -4.81 -4.14
C HIS A 180 10.32 -4.53 -4.01
N ALA A 181 10.96 -5.34 -3.19
CA ALA A 181 12.40 -5.40 -2.99
C ALA A 181 12.97 -6.61 -3.75
N LEU A 182 13.81 -6.35 -4.75
CA LEU A 182 14.54 -7.37 -5.51
C LEU A 182 16.01 -7.37 -5.10
N ILE A 183 16.50 -8.49 -4.59
CA ILE A 183 17.94 -8.69 -4.38
C ILE A 183 18.54 -9.05 -5.74
N ILE A 184 19.38 -8.16 -6.27
CA ILE A 184 20.05 -8.34 -7.56
C ILE A 184 21.47 -8.88 -7.35
N PRO A 185 21.95 -9.83 -8.18
CA PRO A 185 23.32 -10.30 -8.09
C PRO A 185 24.36 -9.19 -8.33
N ASP A 186 25.49 -9.23 -7.62
CA ASP A 186 26.54 -8.21 -7.73
C ASP A 186 27.31 -8.25 -9.07
N HIS A 187 27.24 -9.38 -9.78
CA HIS A 187 27.99 -9.65 -11.02
C HIS A 187 27.17 -9.40 -12.30
N LEU A 188 26.08 -8.64 -12.20
CA LEU A 188 25.29 -8.28 -13.38
C LEU A 188 26.06 -7.33 -14.29
N ALA A 189 26.05 -7.63 -15.58
CA ALA A 189 26.64 -6.77 -16.59
C ALA A 189 25.87 -5.42 -16.64
N PRO A 190 26.56 -4.28 -16.79
CA PRO A 190 25.88 -3.02 -17.03
C PRO A 190 24.99 -3.10 -18.26
N GLY A 191 23.75 -2.60 -18.16
CA GLY A 191 22.80 -2.70 -19.25
C GLY A 191 21.35 -2.49 -18.84
N ALA A 192 20.45 -2.60 -19.82
CA ALA A 192 19.02 -2.53 -19.62
C ALA A 192 18.46 -3.91 -19.26
N TYR A 193 17.68 -3.95 -18.18
CA TYR A 193 16.96 -5.14 -17.70
C TYR A 193 15.47 -4.87 -17.74
N ARG A 194 14.68 -5.87 -18.13
CA ARG A 194 13.23 -5.75 -18.32
C ARG A 194 12.51 -6.11 -17.03
N ILE A 195 11.47 -5.36 -16.69
CA ILE A 195 10.65 -5.57 -15.49
C ILE A 195 9.31 -6.16 -15.92
N GLY A 196 9.03 -7.37 -15.44
CA GLY A 196 7.74 -8.04 -15.60
C GLY A 196 6.96 -8.07 -14.29
N VAL A 197 5.65 -7.92 -14.36
CA VAL A 197 4.77 -7.91 -13.17
C VAL A 197 3.53 -8.76 -13.40
N GLY A 198 2.91 -9.18 -12.30
CA GLY A 198 1.62 -9.84 -12.35
C GLY A 198 1.05 -10.06 -10.97
N MET A 199 -0.11 -10.71 -10.94
CA MET A 199 -0.82 -11.07 -9.72
C MET A 199 -1.29 -12.51 -9.78
N TYR A 200 -1.35 -13.18 -8.63
CA TYR A 200 -1.89 -14.52 -8.48
C TYR A 200 -2.68 -14.66 -7.18
N THR A 201 -3.55 -15.66 -7.10
CA THR A 201 -4.36 -15.95 -5.90
C THR A 201 -3.57 -16.76 -4.87
N ARG A 202 -4.09 -16.94 -3.64
CA ARG A 202 -3.41 -17.83 -2.66
C ARG A 202 -3.17 -19.25 -3.21
N ASP A 203 -4.06 -19.72 -4.07
CA ASP A 203 -4.01 -21.05 -4.69
C ASP A 203 -3.09 -21.11 -5.92
N ARG A 204 -2.26 -20.07 -6.13
CA ARG A 204 -1.27 -19.96 -7.22
C ARG A 204 -1.87 -19.85 -8.63
N GLU A 205 -3.14 -19.46 -8.73
CA GLU A 205 -3.76 -19.16 -10.02
C GLU A 205 -3.38 -17.74 -10.45
N LEU A 206 -2.77 -17.60 -11.64
CA LEU A 206 -2.46 -16.30 -12.22
C LEU A 206 -3.76 -15.56 -12.58
N LEU A 207 -3.82 -14.27 -12.24
CA LEU A 207 -4.92 -13.41 -12.67
C LEU A 207 -4.91 -13.15 -14.19
N GLY A 208 -3.72 -13.17 -14.78
CA GLY A 208 -3.48 -13.02 -16.21
C GLY A 208 -2.00 -13.19 -16.52
N GLU A 209 -1.68 -13.29 -17.81
CA GLU A 209 -0.29 -13.41 -18.28
C GLU A 209 0.56 -12.23 -17.78
N PRO A 210 1.73 -12.48 -17.17
CA PRO A 210 2.60 -11.42 -16.68
C PRO A 210 2.93 -10.40 -17.79
N VAL A 211 2.93 -9.11 -17.45
CA VAL A 211 3.15 -8.04 -18.42
C VAL A 211 4.48 -7.32 -18.16
N GLU A 212 5.19 -6.99 -19.24
CA GLU A 212 6.39 -6.17 -19.18
C GLU A 212 6.02 -4.69 -19.03
N ILE A 213 6.43 -4.07 -17.93
CA ILE A 213 6.10 -2.67 -17.64
C ILE A 213 7.17 -1.70 -18.10
N GLY A 214 8.41 -2.14 -18.25
CA GLY A 214 9.48 -1.29 -18.76
C GLY A 214 10.86 -1.86 -18.51
N THR A 215 11.86 -0.99 -18.53
CA THR A 215 13.25 -1.38 -18.29
C THR A 215 13.88 -0.50 -17.21
N VAL A 216 14.85 -1.07 -16.51
CA VAL A 216 15.76 -0.35 -15.61
C VAL A 216 17.19 -0.52 -16.11
N THR A 217 17.96 0.56 -16.09
CA THR A 217 19.39 0.50 -16.44
C THR A 217 20.20 0.24 -15.19
N LEU A 218 20.89 -0.89 -15.13
CA LEU A 218 21.86 -1.20 -14.10
C LEU A 218 23.24 -0.73 -14.59
N ARG A 219 23.93 0.05 -13.76
CA ARG A 219 25.31 0.51 -13.99
C ARG A 219 26.30 -0.30 -13.16
#